data_AF-E6LFW0-F1
#
_entry.id   AF-E6LFW0-F1
#
_cell.length_a   1.000
_cell.length_b   1.000
_cell.length_c   1.000
_cell.angle_alpha   90.00
_cell.angle_beta   90.00
_cell.angle_gamma   90.00
#
_symmetry.space_group_name_H-M   'P 1'
#
loop_
_entity.id
_entity.type
_entity.pdbx_description
1 polymer ?
#
loop_
_entity_poly.entity_id
_entity_poly.type
_entity_poly.pdbx_seq_one_letter_code
_entity_poly.pdbx_strand_id
1 'polypeptide(L)'
;MKEIIQKRHVFLWKRPEENAVLTTMNQSISAELGLLTGKDALLLHDADLVDSELVFGDPVEVLTEKDGWKKIAAIGQGKVGEEKGYEGWIEAEDSIPLTYQVDEVEKVAITRQYAPLKFCDGLASEVEYPFGCVFPIIEEWPTNYLVHTPLGQATIDRHYCQKTNAFTGEDLANNLVHLAKQFRGLSYVWGGISGSGFDCSGFAYSLHRAHGILIARDAHEQALAGKKVTLEEALPGDLLFFAYEEGKGFIHHVGVYLGSDLMIHSQTPGSKVLITHIIDTNYQKELCMIRRYWE
;
A
#
# COMPACT_ATOMS: atom_id res chain seq x y z
N MET A 1 -14.07 -17.42 5.33
CA MET A 1 -15.11 -16.43 5.71
C MET A 1 -14.58 -15.05 5.35
N LYS A 2 -15.38 -14.15 4.77
CA LYS A 2 -14.92 -12.77 4.50
C LYS A 2 -14.92 -11.95 5.79
N GLU A 3 -13.79 -11.35 6.10
CA GLU A 3 -13.58 -10.44 7.23
C GLU A 3 -12.99 -9.12 6.72
N ILE A 4 -12.85 -8.15 7.61
CA ILE A 4 -12.27 -6.85 7.34
C ILE A 4 -11.36 -6.42 8.48
N ILE A 5 -10.24 -5.78 8.13
CA ILE A 5 -9.21 -5.33 9.06
C ILE A 5 -9.71 -4.12 9.85
N GLN A 6 -9.70 -4.22 11.19
CA GLN A 6 -10.17 -3.18 12.09
C GLN A 6 -9.05 -2.39 12.79
N LYS A 7 -7.80 -2.82 12.66
CA LYS A 7 -6.62 -2.06 13.14
C LYS A 7 -6.09 -1.14 12.04
N ARG A 8 -5.32 -0.12 12.42
CA ARG A 8 -4.73 0.85 11.48
C ARG A 8 -3.70 0.21 10.55
N HIS A 9 -2.86 -0.65 11.13
CA HIS A 9 -1.73 -1.31 10.47
C HIS A 9 -1.68 -2.75 10.95
N VAL A 10 -1.62 -3.69 10.01
CA VAL A 10 -1.51 -5.11 10.30
C VAL A 10 -0.50 -5.71 9.33
N PHE A 11 0.60 -6.25 9.82
CA PHE A 11 1.49 -7.00 8.95
C PHE A 11 0.93 -8.39 8.64
N LEU A 12 1.13 -8.86 7.41
CA LEU A 12 1.01 -10.28 7.08
C LEU A 12 2.28 -10.98 7.53
N TRP A 13 2.21 -11.59 8.71
CA TRP A 13 3.30 -12.36 9.29
C TRP A 13 3.47 -13.69 8.56
N LYS A 14 4.72 -14.11 8.34
CA LYS A 14 5.00 -15.43 7.73
C LYS A 14 4.64 -16.59 8.65
N ARG A 15 4.65 -16.34 9.97
CA ARG A 15 4.45 -17.34 11.01
C ARG A 15 3.54 -16.80 12.11
N PRO A 16 2.66 -17.64 12.69
CA PRO A 16 1.80 -17.26 13.80
C PRO A 16 2.54 -17.37 15.13
N GLU A 17 3.57 -16.55 15.31
CA GLU A 17 4.38 -16.54 16.53
C GLU A 17 4.75 -15.12 16.95
N GLU A 18 4.87 -14.93 18.26
CA GLU A 18 5.36 -13.69 18.83
C GLU A 18 6.79 -13.41 18.38
N ASN A 19 7.08 -12.14 18.12
CA ASN A 19 8.41 -11.67 17.77
C ASN A 19 8.65 -10.27 18.31
N ALA A 20 9.91 -9.84 18.33
CA ALA A 20 10.29 -8.56 18.94
C ALA A 20 9.59 -7.34 18.28
N VAL A 21 9.32 -7.39 16.97
CA VAL A 21 8.61 -6.31 16.27
C VAL A 21 7.14 -6.29 16.68
N LEU A 22 6.45 -7.44 16.65
CA LEU A 22 5.05 -7.55 17.07
C LEU A 22 4.86 -7.13 18.53
N THR A 23 5.73 -7.60 19.43
CA THR A 23 5.70 -7.20 20.84
C THR A 23 5.85 -5.68 21.01
N THR A 24 6.71 -5.04 20.20
CA THR A 24 6.88 -3.58 20.22
C THR A 24 5.62 -2.87 19.69
N MET A 25 5.00 -3.42 18.64
CA MET A 25 3.75 -2.91 18.09
C MET A 25 2.62 -2.92 19.13
N ASN A 26 2.51 -4.00 19.90
CA ASN A 26 1.45 -4.18 20.88
C ASN A 26 1.65 -3.39 22.19
N GLN A 27 2.82 -2.77 22.40
CA GLN A 27 3.15 -2.04 23.63
C GLN A 27 3.28 -0.52 23.43
N SER A 28 3.26 -0.03 22.19
CA SER A 28 3.60 1.37 21.88
C SER A 28 2.54 2.05 21.05
N ILE A 29 1.99 3.16 21.56
CA ILE A 29 1.07 4.05 20.82
C ILE A 29 1.69 4.53 19.49
N SER A 30 3.01 4.74 19.45
CA SER A 30 3.72 5.11 18.21
C SER A 30 3.68 3.98 17.18
N ALA A 31 3.75 2.73 17.64
CA ALA A 31 3.73 1.58 16.76
C ALA A 31 2.29 1.20 16.37
N GLU A 32 1.29 1.52 17.20
CA GLU A 32 -0.13 1.50 16.79
C GLU A 32 -0.44 2.51 15.68
N LEU A 33 0.36 3.59 15.55
CA LEU A 33 0.37 4.53 14.43
C LEU A 33 1.21 4.03 13.23
N GLY A 34 1.73 2.80 13.30
CA GLY A 34 2.60 2.20 12.27
C GLY A 34 4.03 2.74 12.25
N LEU A 35 4.39 3.65 13.17
CA LEU A 35 5.74 4.25 13.21
C LEU A 35 6.72 3.29 13.89
N LEU A 36 7.40 2.49 13.09
CA LEU A 36 8.48 1.60 13.53
C LEU A 36 9.77 2.37 13.77
N THR A 37 10.57 1.89 14.74
CA THR A 37 11.96 2.35 14.85
C THR A 37 12.77 1.86 13.66
N GLY A 38 13.87 2.55 13.32
CA GLY A 38 14.76 2.08 12.24
C GLY A 38 15.32 0.67 12.48
N LYS A 39 15.47 0.26 13.76
CA LYS A 39 15.90 -1.09 14.12
C LYS A 39 14.81 -2.12 13.81
N ASP A 40 13.56 -1.83 14.18
CA ASP A 40 12.45 -2.76 13.96
C ASP A 40 12.11 -2.89 12.47
N ALA A 41 12.18 -1.78 11.73
CA ALA A 41 11.99 -1.77 10.28
C ALA A 41 13.05 -2.62 9.55
N LEU A 42 14.30 -2.60 10.00
CA LEU A 42 15.35 -3.49 9.48
C LEU A 42 15.11 -4.94 9.86
N LEU A 43 14.66 -5.20 11.09
CA LEU A 43 14.41 -6.55 11.58
C LEU A 43 13.31 -7.28 10.79
N LEU A 44 12.29 -6.55 10.31
CA LEU A 44 11.26 -7.10 9.42
C LEU A 44 11.87 -7.76 8.16
N HIS A 45 12.88 -7.13 7.58
CA HIS A 45 13.60 -7.64 6.41
C HIS A 45 14.62 -8.71 6.79
N ASP A 46 15.54 -8.41 7.71
CA ASP A 46 16.70 -9.26 8.00
C ASP A 46 16.32 -10.62 8.59
N ALA A 47 15.19 -10.68 9.30
CA ALA A 47 14.65 -11.92 9.86
C ALA A 47 13.49 -12.51 9.05
N ASP A 48 13.18 -11.95 7.87
CA ASP A 48 12.15 -12.43 6.95
C ASP A 48 10.78 -12.62 7.63
N LEU A 49 10.33 -11.60 8.38
CA LEU A 49 9.18 -11.74 9.30
C LEU A 49 7.82 -11.58 8.62
N VAL A 50 7.75 -10.76 7.56
CA VAL A 50 6.51 -10.34 6.93
C VAL A 50 6.61 -10.39 5.42
N ASP A 51 5.49 -10.63 4.76
CA ASP A 51 5.40 -10.58 3.30
C ASP A 51 4.69 -9.31 2.80
N SER A 52 3.76 -8.76 3.58
CA SER A 52 3.03 -7.54 3.23
C SER A 52 2.45 -6.85 4.47
N GLU A 53 1.70 -5.78 4.27
CA GLU A 53 0.91 -5.04 5.24
C GLU A 53 -0.54 -4.94 4.73
N LEU A 54 -1.49 -4.90 5.65
CA LEU A 54 -2.89 -4.52 5.46
C LEU A 54 -3.18 -3.27 6.27
N VAL A 55 -4.12 -2.47 5.78
CA VAL A 55 -4.58 -1.26 6.47
C VAL A 55 -6.04 -1.36 6.88
N PHE A 56 -6.47 -0.44 7.75
CA PHE A 56 -7.86 -0.33 8.18
C PHE A 56 -8.84 -0.30 7.00
N GLY A 57 -9.82 -1.21 7.04
CA GLY A 57 -10.80 -1.37 5.97
C GLY A 57 -10.43 -2.37 4.89
N ASP A 58 -9.26 -3.00 4.95
CA ASP A 58 -8.87 -4.02 3.97
C ASP A 58 -9.71 -5.29 4.15
N PRO A 59 -10.38 -5.78 3.08
CA PRO A 59 -11.11 -7.03 3.13
C PRO A 59 -10.14 -8.22 3.05
N VAL A 60 -10.45 -9.29 3.78
CA VAL A 60 -9.66 -10.52 3.81
C VAL A 60 -10.56 -11.76 3.77
N GLU A 61 -10.03 -12.88 3.28
CA GLU A 61 -10.67 -14.18 3.42
C GLU A 61 -9.94 -15.02 4.48
N VAL A 62 -10.62 -15.37 5.57
CA VAL A 62 -10.08 -16.28 6.59
C VAL A 62 -10.04 -17.71 6.05
N LEU A 63 -8.84 -18.29 6.06
CA LEU A 63 -8.53 -19.64 5.59
C LEU A 63 -8.51 -20.64 6.76
N THR A 64 -7.90 -20.26 7.88
CA THR A 64 -7.90 -21.05 9.11
C THR A 64 -7.65 -20.15 10.32
N GLU A 65 -8.09 -20.59 11.49
CA GLU A 65 -7.87 -19.92 12.76
C GLU A 65 -7.36 -20.92 13.78
N LYS A 66 -6.29 -20.57 14.49
CA LYS A 66 -5.66 -21.43 15.48
C LYS A 66 -4.86 -20.61 16.48
N ASP A 67 -4.97 -20.93 17.77
CA ASP A 67 -4.13 -20.40 18.84
C ASP A 67 -4.05 -18.86 18.91
N GLY A 68 -5.15 -18.16 18.62
CA GLY A 68 -5.21 -16.69 18.63
C GLY A 68 -4.74 -16.03 17.33
N TRP A 69 -4.46 -16.81 16.29
CA TRP A 69 -4.04 -16.33 14.97
C TRP A 69 -5.01 -16.74 13.88
N LYS A 70 -5.14 -15.89 12.86
CA LYS A 70 -5.85 -16.20 11.62
C LYS A 70 -4.85 -16.27 10.47
N LYS A 71 -4.89 -17.36 9.71
CA LYS A 71 -4.31 -17.36 8.36
C LYS A 71 -5.36 -16.82 7.39
N ILE A 72 -5.00 -15.81 6.64
CA ILE A 72 -5.90 -15.09 5.73
C ILE A 72 -5.34 -15.07 4.30
N ALA A 73 -6.19 -14.74 3.34
CA ALA A 73 -5.82 -14.23 2.02
C ALA A 73 -6.24 -12.76 1.90
N ALA A 74 -5.29 -11.88 1.57
CA ALA A 74 -5.44 -10.43 1.49
C ALA A 74 -6.10 -9.99 0.17
N ILE A 75 -7.42 -9.80 0.18
CA ILE A 75 -8.18 -9.50 -1.05
C ILE A 75 -7.67 -8.19 -1.67
N GLY A 76 -7.33 -8.24 -2.96
CA GLY A 76 -6.79 -7.10 -3.71
C GLY A 76 -5.26 -6.94 -3.61
N GLN A 77 -4.56 -7.81 -2.87
CA GLN A 77 -3.09 -7.95 -2.91
C GLN A 77 -2.69 -9.25 -3.61
N GLY A 78 -3.32 -9.56 -4.75
CA GLY A 78 -3.09 -10.80 -5.48
C GLY A 78 -1.88 -10.77 -6.41
N LYS A 79 -1.50 -11.96 -6.86
CA LYS A 79 -0.61 -12.15 -8.01
C LYS A 79 -1.40 -12.04 -9.31
N VAL A 80 -0.71 -11.83 -10.42
CA VAL A 80 -1.36 -11.80 -11.72
C VAL A 80 -1.99 -13.18 -12.00
N GLY A 81 -3.31 -13.22 -12.15
CA GLY A 81 -4.05 -14.46 -12.46
C GLY A 81 -4.45 -15.33 -11.27
N GLU A 82 -4.18 -14.90 -10.03
CA GLU A 82 -4.69 -15.56 -8.83
C GLU A 82 -5.88 -14.77 -8.25
N GLU A 83 -7.05 -15.42 -8.13
CA GLU A 83 -8.22 -14.82 -7.49
C GLU A 83 -8.02 -14.62 -5.98
N LYS A 84 -7.21 -15.49 -5.37
CA LYS A 84 -6.90 -15.41 -3.94
C LYS A 84 -5.70 -14.49 -3.74
N GLY A 85 -5.87 -13.51 -2.86
CA GLY A 85 -4.84 -12.54 -2.52
C GLY A 85 -3.69 -13.14 -1.70
N TYR A 86 -2.69 -12.31 -1.40
CA TYR A 86 -1.52 -12.70 -0.61
C TYR A 86 -1.91 -13.44 0.68
N GLU A 87 -1.35 -14.63 0.92
CA GLU A 87 -1.61 -15.37 2.15
C GLU A 87 -0.65 -14.95 3.26
N GLY A 88 -1.12 -14.87 4.50
CA GLY A 88 -0.30 -14.58 5.66
C GLY A 88 -1.04 -14.79 6.97
N TRP A 89 -0.34 -14.60 8.08
CA TRP A 89 -0.89 -14.68 9.42
C TRP A 89 -1.12 -13.29 10.01
N ILE A 90 -2.23 -13.11 10.72
CA ILE A 90 -2.58 -11.93 11.50
C ILE A 90 -3.06 -12.35 12.90
N GLU A 91 -3.00 -11.47 13.88
CA GLU A 91 -3.62 -11.74 15.18
C GLU A 91 -5.15 -11.84 14.99
N ALA A 92 -5.81 -12.76 15.68
CA ALA A 92 -7.25 -13.00 15.46
C ALA A 92 -8.11 -11.76 15.74
N GLU A 93 -7.64 -10.86 16.60
CA GLU A 93 -8.28 -9.58 16.92
C GLU A 93 -8.05 -8.47 15.88
N ASP A 94 -7.20 -8.69 14.87
CA ASP A 94 -6.92 -7.68 13.85
C ASP A 94 -8.07 -7.51 12.85
N SER A 95 -8.95 -8.50 12.77
CA SER A 95 -10.06 -8.56 11.81
C SER A 95 -11.39 -8.95 12.45
N ILE A 96 -12.47 -8.48 11.84
CA ILE A 96 -13.86 -8.75 12.23
C ILE A 96 -14.69 -9.20 11.03
N PRO A 97 -15.85 -9.87 11.23
CA PRO A 97 -16.75 -10.22 10.14
C PRO A 97 -17.11 -9.02 9.26
N LEU A 98 -17.00 -9.19 7.93
CA LEU A 98 -17.40 -8.15 6.98
C LEU A 98 -18.94 -8.08 6.92
N THR A 99 -19.51 -6.93 7.23
CA THR A 99 -20.97 -6.73 7.36
C THR A 99 -21.59 -5.85 6.27
N TYR A 100 -20.78 -5.34 5.33
CA TYR A 100 -21.22 -4.45 4.26
C TYR A 100 -20.56 -4.79 2.93
N GLN A 101 -21.15 -4.32 1.83
CA GLN A 101 -20.63 -4.54 0.49
C GLN A 101 -19.40 -3.66 0.23
N VAL A 102 -18.32 -4.28 -0.22
CA VAL A 102 -17.06 -3.60 -0.59
C VAL A 102 -16.75 -3.70 -2.08
N ASP A 103 -17.39 -4.61 -2.81
CA ASP A 103 -17.17 -4.84 -4.23
C ASP A 103 -18.20 -4.03 -5.05
N GLU A 104 -17.78 -3.51 -6.21
CA GLU A 104 -18.67 -2.81 -7.16
C GLU A 104 -19.39 -1.57 -6.60
N VAL A 105 -18.80 -0.90 -5.62
CA VAL A 105 -19.30 0.34 -5.01
C VAL A 105 -18.31 1.49 -5.25
N GLU A 106 -18.81 2.72 -5.31
CA GLU A 106 -17.95 3.91 -5.32
C GLU A 106 -17.16 4.00 -4.01
N LYS A 107 -15.89 4.39 -4.12
CA LYS A 107 -14.95 4.42 -2.99
C LYS A 107 -14.14 5.71 -2.96
N VAL A 108 -13.81 6.14 -1.76
CA VAL A 108 -12.77 7.16 -1.52
C VAL A 108 -11.52 6.51 -0.95
N ALA A 109 -10.35 7.00 -1.38
CA ALA A 109 -9.06 6.64 -0.81
C ALA A 109 -8.49 7.84 -0.04
N ILE A 110 -7.82 7.56 1.10
CA ILE A 110 -7.01 8.57 1.79
C ILE A 110 -5.81 8.93 0.89
N THR A 111 -5.59 10.22 0.63
CA THR A 111 -4.52 10.73 -0.24
C THR A 111 -3.54 11.68 0.45
N ARG A 112 -3.76 11.95 1.74
CA ARG A 112 -2.76 12.51 2.65
C ARG A 112 -2.03 11.39 3.36
N GLN A 113 -0.90 11.70 3.99
CA GLN A 113 -0.17 10.69 4.76
C GLN A 113 -1.04 10.06 5.85
N TYR A 114 -1.86 10.89 6.50
CA TYR A 114 -2.90 10.45 7.44
C TYR A 114 -4.17 11.29 7.25
N ALA A 115 -5.32 10.73 7.62
CA ALA A 115 -6.60 11.44 7.65
C ALA A 115 -7.37 11.14 8.94
N PRO A 116 -7.93 12.15 9.61
CA PRO A 116 -8.89 11.93 10.69
C PRO A 116 -10.21 11.36 10.13
N LEU A 117 -10.75 10.35 10.81
CA LEU A 117 -12.12 9.89 10.60
C LEU A 117 -13.00 10.29 11.79
N LYS A 118 -14.20 10.81 11.51
CA LYS A 118 -15.17 11.16 12.54
C LYS A 118 -16.33 10.17 12.54
N PHE A 119 -16.35 9.28 13.53
CA PHE A 119 -17.37 8.25 13.68
C PHE A 119 -18.72 8.81 14.14
N CYS A 120 -19.80 8.27 13.60
CA CYS A 120 -21.16 8.74 13.85
C CYS A 120 -21.69 8.37 15.24
N ASP A 121 -21.10 7.38 15.92
CA ASP A 121 -21.48 6.92 17.26
C ASP A 121 -20.93 7.80 18.40
N GLY A 122 -20.15 8.83 18.07
CA GLY A 122 -19.61 9.76 19.04
C GLY A 122 -18.32 9.27 19.73
N LEU A 123 -17.66 8.20 19.25
CA LEU A 123 -16.24 7.97 19.55
C LEU A 123 -15.40 9.09 18.92
N ALA A 124 -15.39 10.24 19.59
CA ALA A 124 -14.65 11.44 19.23
C ALA A 124 -13.19 11.34 19.66
N SER A 125 -12.52 10.23 19.36
CA SER A 125 -11.06 10.21 19.38
C SER A 125 -10.58 10.58 17.99
N GLU A 126 -9.78 11.65 17.89
CA GLU A 126 -9.05 12.08 16.69
C GLU A 126 -8.02 11.01 16.28
N VAL A 127 -8.51 9.85 15.86
CA VAL A 127 -7.68 8.76 15.37
C VAL A 127 -7.50 9.00 13.89
N GLU A 128 -6.25 9.23 13.50
CA GLU A 128 -5.89 9.33 12.10
C GLU A 128 -5.60 7.94 11.53
N TYR A 129 -5.97 7.78 10.27
CA TYR A 129 -5.79 6.56 9.49
C TYR A 129 -4.86 6.83 8.32
N PRO A 130 -3.99 5.89 7.96
CA PRO A 130 -2.90 6.13 7.02
C PRO A 130 -3.38 6.25 5.58
N PHE A 131 -2.53 6.84 4.75
CA PHE A 131 -2.56 6.62 3.30
C PHE A 131 -2.63 5.12 3.00
N GLY A 132 -3.44 4.75 2.00
CA GLY A 132 -3.69 3.36 1.59
C GLY A 132 -5.07 2.85 1.98
N CYS A 133 -5.71 3.43 3.00
CA CYS A 133 -7.09 3.08 3.35
C CYS A 133 -8.07 3.51 2.25
N VAL A 134 -9.02 2.62 1.94
CA VAL A 134 -10.06 2.83 0.93
C VAL A 134 -11.42 2.45 1.52
N PHE A 135 -12.40 3.34 1.40
CA PHE A 135 -13.72 3.16 2.03
C PHE A 135 -14.86 3.28 1.02
N PRO A 136 -15.87 2.37 1.06
CA PRO A 136 -17.11 2.54 0.32
C PRO A 136 -17.84 3.82 0.73
N ILE A 137 -18.31 4.57 -0.26
CA ILE A 137 -19.11 5.79 -0.06
C ILE A 137 -20.56 5.37 0.23
N ILE A 138 -21.13 5.95 1.29
CA ILE A 138 -22.56 5.88 1.63
C ILE A 138 -23.29 7.11 1.08
N GLU A 139 -22.74 8.29 1.37
CA GLU A 139 -23.32 9.57 0.96
C GLU A 139 -22.22 10.60 0.68
N GLU A 140 -22.51 11.52 -0.23
CA GLU A 140 -21.63 12.62 -0.60
C GLU A 140 -22.20 13.96 -0.14
N TRP A 141 -21.38 14.73 0.58
CA TRP A 141 -21.70 16.10 0.97
C TRP A 141 -20.69 17.09 0.37
N PRO A 142 -20.98 18.40 0.40
CA PRO A 142 -20.11 19.40 -0.22
C PRO A 142 -18.66 19.39 0.28
N THR A 143 -18.44 19.09 1.56
CA THR A 143 -17.11 19.12 2.20
C THR A 143 -16.60 17.75 2.63
N ASN A 144 -17.48 16.74 2.75
CA ASN A 144 -17.13 15.44 3.32
C ASN A 144 -17.81 14.30 2.55
N TYR A 145 -17.34 13.08 2.80
CA TYR A 145 -18.02 11.83 2.46
C TYR A 145 -18.48 11.15 3.73
N LEU A 146 -19.66 10.52 3.71
CA LEU A 146 -20.05 9.49 4.67
C LEU A 146 -19.61 8.13 4.11
N VAL A 147 -18.91 7.33 4.89
CA VAL A 147 -18.31 6.07 4.44
C VAL A 147 -18.58 4.90 5.38
N HIS A 148 -18.56 3.69 4.83
CA HIS A 148 -18.51 2.46 5.62
C HIS A 148 -17.09 2.19 6.13
N THR A 149 -16.97 1.85 7.41
CA THR A 149 -15.71 1.40 8.01
C THR A 149 -15.95 0.15 8.88
N PRO A 150 -14.89 -0.60 9.23
CA PRO A 150 -14.97 -1.72 10.18
C PRO A 150 -15.67 -1.37 11.50
N LEU A 151 -15.46 -0.15 12.00
CA LEU A 151 -15.96 0.28 13.32
C LEU A 151 -17.28 1.06 13.22
N GLY A 152 -17.96 1.03 12.08
CA GLY A 152 -19.22 1.74 11.84
C GLY A 152 -19.10 2.82 10.77
N GLN A 153 -20.10 3.68 10.68
CA GLN A 153 -20.10 4.78 9.71
C GLN A 153 -19.24 5.94 10.21
N ALA A 154 -18.46 6.54 9.32
CA ALA A 154 -17.63 7.69 9.62
C ALA A 154 -17.67 8.72 8.51
N THR A 155 -17.37 9.97 8.85
CA THR A 155 -17.19 11.04 7.88
C THR A 155 -15.72 11.32 7.64
N ILE A 156 -15.33 11.54 6.39
CA ILE A 156 -13.99 11.96 5.99
C ILE A 156 -14.06 13.26 5.17
N ASP A 157 -13.21 14.22 5.50
CA ASP A 157 -13.14 15.51 4.79
C ASP A 157 -12.45 15.35 3.42
N ARG A 158 -13.03 15.99 2.40
CA ARG A 158 -12.53 15.97 1.00
C ARG A 158 -11.10 16.51 0.88
N HIS A 159 -10.59 17.25 1.85
CA HIS A 159 -9.20 17.68 1.92
C HIS A 159 -8.20 16.51 2.06
N TYR A 160 -8.64 15.40 2.67
CA TYR A 160 -7.78 14.26 3.00
C TYR A 160 -7.93 13.06 2.05
N CYS A 161 -8.93 13.09 1.18
CA CYS A 161 -9.29 11.94 0.35
C CYS A 161 -9.75 12.35 -1.04
N GLN A 162 -9.80 11.39 -1.95
CA GLN A 162 -10.40 11.55 -3.26
C GLN A 162 -11.15 10.29 -3.65
N LYS A 163 -12.12 10.40 -4.57
CA LYS A 163 -12.71 9.21 -5.20
C LYS A 163 -11.62 8.44 -5.96
N THR A 164 -11.64 7.12 -5.81
CA THR A 164 -10.67 6.23 -6.48
C THR A 164 -10.71 6.38 -8.01
N ASN A 165 -11.87 6.62 -8.60
CA ASN A 165 -12.06 6.83 -10.04
C ASN A 165 -12.06 8.31 -10.47
N ALA A 166 -11.50 9.22 -9.67
CA ALA A 166 -11.54 10.66 -9.96
C ALA A 166 -10.73 11.10 -11.20
N PHE A 167 -9.75 10.31 -11.62
CA PHE A 167 -8.82 10.64 -12.70
C PHE A 167 -8.70 9.47 -13.69
N THR A 168 -8.41 9.79 -14.96
CA THR A 168 -8.15 8.80 -16.02
C THR A 168 -7.05 9.32 -16.95
N GLY A 169 -6.39 8.42 -17.70
CA GLY A 169 -5.39 8.79 -18.71
C GLY A 169 -4.26 9.67 -18.15
N GLU A 170 -3.92 10.74 -18.87
CA GLU A 170 -2.83 11.64 -18.49
C GLU A 170 -3.09 12.38 -17.16
N ASP A 171 -4.34 12.71 -16.84
CA ASP A 171 -4.68 13.36 -15.56
C ASP A 171 -4.39 12.42 -14.38
N LEU A 172 -4.64 11.12 -14.57
CA LEU A 172 -4.28 10.09 -13.60
C LEU A 172 -2.76 9.97 -13.46
N ALA A 173 -2.02 9.95 -14.56
CA ALA A 173 -0.56 9.91 -14.56
C ALA A 173 0.04 11.11 -13.79
N ASN A 174 -0.49 12.30 -14.05
CA ASN A 174 -0.10 13.53 -13.36
C ASN A 174 -0.42 13.48 -11.86
N ASN A 175 -1.59 12.94 -11.48
CA ASN A 175 -1.97 12.81 -10.08
C ASN A 175 -1.11 11.77 -9.35
N LEU A 176 -0.83 10.61 -9.98
CA LEU A 176 0.09 9.59 -9.44
C LEU A 176 1.45 10.21 -9.09
N VAL A 177 2.02 11.00 -10.00
CA VAL A 177 3.29 11.70 -9.79
C VAL A 177 3.19 12.74 -8.68
N HIS A 178 2.11 13.52 -8.64
CA HIS A 178 1.86 14.49 -7.58
C HIS A 178 1.78 13.82 -6.21
N LEU A 179 1.02 12.74 -6.11
CA LEU A 179 0.82 11.94 -4.91
C LEU A 179 2.13 11.29 -4.45
N ALA A 180 2.89 10.68 -5.35
CA ALA A 180 4.19 10.08 -5.05
C ALA A 180 5.15 11.09 -4.40
N LYS A 181 5.19 12.33 -4.91
CA LYS A 181 6.06 13.39 -4.39
C LYS A 181 5.73 13.80 -2.95
N GLN A 182 4.50 13.61 -2.48
CA GLN A 182 4.11 13.92 -1.10
C GLN A 182 4.86 13.05 -0.08
N PHE A 183 5.25 11.83 -0.47
CA PHE A 183 5.90 10.86 0.41
C PHE A 183 7.43 10.95 0.40
N ARG A 184 8.02 11.90 -0.35
CA ARG A 184 9.47 12.09 -0.37
C ARG A 184 9.98 12.30 1.06
N GLY A 185 10.90 11.44 1.48
CA GLY A 185 11.50 11.45 2.82
C GLY A 185 10.88 10.46 3.81
N LEU A 186 9.75 9.84 3.48
CA LEU A 186 9.14 8.79 4.31
C LEU A 186 10.02 7.54 4.33
N SER A 187 10.19 6.93 5.49
CA SER A 187 11.07 5.77 5.69
C SER A 187 10.66 4.55 4.86
N TYR A 188 11.67 3.78 4.45
CA TYR A 188 11.45 2.45 3.90
C TYR A 188 11.02 1.49 5.02
N VAL A 189 9.99 0.68 4.78
CA VAL A 189 9.55 -0.41 5.66
C VAL A 189 9.29 -1.66 4.81
N TRP A 190 9.99 -2.75 5.09
CA TRP A 190 9.79 -4.02 4.39
C TRP A 190 8.34 -4.53 4.58
N GLY A 191 7.68 -4.92 3.50
CA GLY A 191 6.27 -5.31 3.53
C GLY A 191 5.30 -4.11 3.56
N GLY A 192 5.77 -2.88 3.78
CA GLY A 192 4.93 -1.70 3.98
C GLY A 192 4.19 -1.23 2.72
N ILE A 193 2.93 -0.84 2.89
CA ILE A 193 2.01 -0.35 1.85
C ILE A 193 1.25 0.92 2.28
N SER A 194 1.74 1.66 3.28
CA SER A 194 0.93 2.73 3.88
C SER A 194 1.73 4.00 4.19
N GLY A 195 1.01 5.04 4.62
CA GLY A 195 1.59 6.32 5.06
C GLY A 195 2.59 6.20 6.22
N SER A 196 2.70 5.03 6.84
CA SER A 196 3.66 4.73 7.91
C SER A 196 4.99 4.19 7.39
N GLY A 197 5.05 3.79 6.12
CA GLY A 197 6.26 3.35 5.45
C GLY A 197 5.95 2.43 4.27
N PHE A 198 6.85 2.41 3.28
CA PHE A 198 6.68 1.61 2.08
C PHE A 198 7.93 0.78 1.78
N ASP A 199 7.76 -0.43 1.24
CA ASP A 199 8.79 -1.00 0.38
C ASP A 199 8.65 -0.48 -1.07
N CYS A 200 9.56 -0.89 -1.96
CA CYS A 200 9.58 -0.37 -3.34
C CYS A 200 8.26 -0.67 -4.09
N SER A 201 7.80 -1.91 -4.02
CA SER A 201 6.60 -2.38 -4.69
C SER A 201 5.31 -1.98 -3.99
N GLY A 202 5.31 -1.89 -2.66
CA GLY A 202 4.24 -1.36 -1.84
C GLY A 202 4.01 0.12 -2.11
N PHE A 203 5.06 0.89 -2.37
CA PHE A 203 4.92 2.29 -2.79
C PHE A 203 4.18 2.41 -4.13
N ALA A 204 4.61 1.66 -5.16
CA ALA A 204 3.93 1.62 -6.45
C ALA A 204 2.48 1.13 -6.31
N TYR A 205 2.28 0.04 -5.58
CA TYR A 205 0.98 -0.56 -5.31
C TYR A 205 0.00 0.45 -4.69
N SER A 206 0.43 1.14 -3.65
CA SER A 206 -0.44 2.01 -2.86
C SER A 206 -0.84 3.28 -3.62
N LEU A 207 0.07 3.80 -4.46
CA LEU A 207 -0.23 4.90 -5.37
C LEU A 207 -1.33 4.52 -6.37
N HIS A 208 -1.22 3.35 -7.01
CA HIS A 208 -2.23 2.88 -7.96
C HIS A 208 -3.55 2.53 -7.26
N ARG A 209 -3.47 1.90 -6.08
CA ARG A 209 -4.62 1.57 -5.24
C ARG A 209 -5.44 2.81 -4.86
N ALA A 210 -4.79 3.93 -4.53
CA ALA A 210 -5.47 5.19 -4.23
C ALA A 210 -6.27 5.75 -5.43
N HIS A 211 -5.98 5.26 -6.63
CA HIS A 211 -6.69 5.55 -7.88
C HIS A 211 -7.54 4.37 -8.39
N GLY A 212 -7.87 3.42 -7.53
CA GLY A 212 -8.72 2.28 -7.88
C GLY A 212 -8.07 1.29 -8.85
N ILE A 213 -6.77 1.41 -9.13
CA ILE A 213 -6.03 0.50 -9.99
C ILE A 213 -5.31 -0.51 -9.12
N LEU A 214 -5.76 -1.76 -9.19
CA LEU A 214 -5.11 -2.87 -8.51
C LEU A 214 -3.98 -3.42 -9.38
N ILE A 215 -2.74 -3.22 -8.93
CA ILE A 215 -1.56 -3.88 -9.47
C ILE A 215 -1.12 -4.97 -8.50
N ALA A 216 -0.27 -5.89 -8.95
CA ALA A 216 0.27 -6.93 -8.08
C ALA A 216 1.06 -6.34 -6.90
N ARG A 217 1.15 -7.08 -5.79
CA ARG A 217 1.87 -6.61 -4.60
C ARG A 217 3.39 -6.55 -4.80
N ASP A 218 3.96 -7.50 -5.54
CA ASP A 218 5.41 -7.64 -5.70
C ASP A 218 5.91 -7.07 -7.03
N ALA A 219 7.11 -6.48 -7.02
CA ALA A 219 7.70 -5.82 -8.20
C ALA A 219 7.83 -6.75 -9.42
N HIS A 220 8.20 -8.02 -9.22
CA HIS A 220 8.36 -8.97 -10.30
C HIS A 220 7.04 -9.31 -11.01
N GLU A 221 5.94 -9.40 -10.25
CA GLU A 221 4.58 -9.59 -10.77
C GLU A 221 4.03 -8.31 -11.43
N GLN A 222 4.30 -7.15 -10.83
CA GLN A 222 3.94 -5.85 -11.42
C GLN A 222 4.59 -5.66 -12.80
N ALA A 223 5.76 -6.23 -13.05
CA ALA A 223 6.43 -6.16 -14.33
C ALA A 223 5.77 -7.04 -15.43
N LEU A 224 4.85 -7.95 -15.08
CA LEU A 224 4.19 -8.87 -16.01
C LEU A 224 2.89 -8.32 -16.60
N ALA A 225 2.28 -7.32 -15.95
CA ALA A 225 1.03 -6.69 -16.37
C ALA A 225 1.23 -5.23 -16.82
N GLY A 226 0.14 -4.59 -17.23
CA GLY A 226 0.14 -3.25 -17.82
C GLY A 226 0.71 -3.21 -19.25
N LYS A 227 0.60 -2.04 -19.89
CA LYS A 227 1.13 -1.81 -21.22
C LYS A 227 2.66 -1.75 -21.17
N LYS A 228 3.34 -2.52 -22.01
CA LYS A 228 4.80 -2.43 -22.17
C LYS A 228 5.16 -1.11 -22.86
N VAL A 229 6.14 -0.40 -22.32
CA VAL A 229 6.62 0.88 -22.86
C VAL A 229 8.14 0.79 -23.07
N THR A 230 8.65 1.48 -24.09
CA THR A 230 10.11 1.65 -24.27
C THR A 230 10.62 2.85 -23.47
N LEU A 231 11.94 3.02 -23.32
CA LEU A 231 12.47 4.17 -22.59
C LEU A 231 12.16 5.49 -23.30
N GLU A 232 12.13 5.47 -24.64
CA GLU A 232 11.82 6.61 -25.49
C GLU A 232 10.35 7.04 -25.40
N GLU A 233 9.45 6.09 -25.11
CA GLU A 233 8.01 6.32 -24.95
C GLU A 233 7.59 6.53 -23.49
N ALA A 234 8.53 6.41 -22.55
CA ALA A 234 8.26 6.50 -21.13
C ALA A 234 7.75 7.89 -20.76
N LEU A 235 6.67 7.93 -19.99
CA LEU A 235 6.03 9.15 -19.52
C LEU A 235 5.94 9.16 -17.99
N PRO A 236 5.85 10.34 -17.35
CA PRO A 236 5.66 10.43 -15.92
C PRO A 236 4.46 9.58 -15.45
N GLY A 237 4.65 8.80 -14.38
CA GLY A 237 3.65 7.84 -13.89
C GLY A 237 3.87 6.40 -14.35
N ASP A 238 4.71 6.15 -15.35
CA ASP A 238 5.12 4.80 -15.71
C ASP A 238 5.99 4.16 -14.61
N LEU A 239 5.90 2.84 -14.46
CA LEU A 239 6.71 2.07 -13.53
C LEU A 239 7.98 1.55 -14.23
N LEU A 240 9.12 1.78 -13.60
CA LEU A 240 10.45 1.32 -14.02
C LEU A 240 10.86 0.12 -13.17
N PHE A 241 11.23 -0.99 -13.80
CA PHE A 241 11.61 -2.23 -13.11
C PHE A 241 13.08 -2.53 -13.31
N PHE A 242 13.73 -2.94 -12.21
CA PHE A 242 15.16 -3.19 -12.17
C PHE A 242 15.44 -4.62 -11.73
N ALA A 243 16.34 -5.28 -12.45
CA ALA A 243 16.71 -6.66 -12.22
C ALA A 243 18.21 -6.79 -11.93
N TYR A 244 18.54 -7.81 -11.14
CA TYR A 244 19.92 -8.21 -10.89
C TYR A 244 20.63 -8.56 -12.20
N GLU A 245 21.95 -8.76 -12.13
CA GLU A 245 22.75 -9.19 -13.29
C GLU A 245 22.66 -8.21 -14.47
N GLU A 246 22.66 -6.90 -14.18
CA GLU A 246 22.55 -5.84 -15.18
C GLU A 246 21.28 -6.00 -16.04
N GLY A 247 20.13 -6.17 -15.38
CA GLY A 247 18.82 -6.22 -16.03
C GLY A 247 18.42 -7.58 -16.61
N LYS A 248 19.21 -8.64 -16.37
CA LYS A 248 19.00 -9.98 -16.95
C LYS A 248 18.47 -11.01 -15.96
N GLY A 249 18.63 -10.75 -14.66
CA GLY A 249 18.26 -11.65 -13.58
C GLY A 249 16.85 -11.42 -13.06
N PHE A 250 16.65 -11.72 -11.77
CA PHE A 250 15.38 -11.52 -11.08
C PHE A 250 15.13 -10.03 -10.78
N ILE A 251 13.88 -9.60 -10.93
CA ILE A 251 13.44 -8.23 -10.63
C ILE A 251 13.40 -8.04 -9.12
N HIS A 252 14.15 -7.05 -8.63
CA HIS A 252 14.27 -6.78 -7.20
C HIS A 252 13.80 -5.39 -6.80
N HIS A 253 13.56 -4.51 -7.77
CA HIS A 253 13.20 -3.12 -7.47
C HIS A 253 12.25 -2.53 -8.50
N VAL A 254 11.42 -1.59 -8.04
CA VAL A 254 10.53 -0.77 -8.88
C VAL A 254 10.57 0.70 -8.45
N GLY A 255 10.44 1.61 -9.42
CA GLY A 255 10.32 3.05 -9.20
C GLY A 255 9.29 3.69 -10.11
N VAL A 256 8.78 4.87 -9.74
CA VAL A 256 7.83 5.65 -10.55
C VAL A 256 8.60 6.68 -11.35
N TYR A 257 8.46 6.66 -12.68
CA TYR A 257 9.12 7.62 -13.55
C TYR A 257 8.52 9.02 -13.38
N LEU A 258 9.38 10.03 -13.31
CA LEU A 258 9.02 11.44 -13.17
C LEU A 258 9.22 12.23 -14.45
N GLY A 259 9.73 11.59 -15.51
CA GLY A 259 10.25 12.27 -16.69
C GLY A 259 11.69 12.74 -16.49
N SER A 260 12.35 13.10 -17.59
CA SER A 260 13.67 13.74 -17.59
C SER A 260 14.72 13.01 -16.75
N ASP A 261 14.86 11.69 -16.95
CA ASP A 261 15.85 10.85 -16.25
C ASP A 261 15.62 10.70 -14.73
N LEU A 262 14.48 11.16 -14.21
CA LEU A 262 14.19 11.09 -12.78
C LEU A 262 13.18 10.00 -12.48
N MET A 263 13.39 9.32 -11.36
CA MET A 263 12.37 8.46 -10.73
C MET A 263 12.21 8.79 -9.25
N ILE A 264 11.04 8.46 -8.69
CA ILE A 264 10.79 8.41 -7.25
C ILE A 264 10.52 6.98 -6.80
N HIS A 265 11.14 6.56 -5.71
CA HIS A 265 11.06 5.18 -5.21
C HIS A 265 11.34 5.11 -3.70
N SER A 266 10.78 4.11 -3.03
CA SER A 266 11.23 3.69 -1.69
C SER A 266 12.41 2.74 -1.86
N GLN A 267 13.64 3.20 -1.57
CA GLN A 267 14.84 2.60 -2.18
C GLN A 267 15.21 1.21 -1.65
N THR A 268 15.42 1.07 -0.33
CA THR A 268 16.02 -0.13 0.29
C THR A 268 15.88 -0.04 1.82
N PRO A 269 15.92 -1.16 2.58
CA PRO A 269 15.94 -1.12 4.04
C PRO A 269 16.97 -0.14 4.61
N GLY A 270 16.57 0.65 5.61
CA GLY A 270 17.40 1.71 6.20
C GLY A 270 17.46 3.02 5.41
N SER A 271 16.79 3.09 4.25
CA SER A 271 16.65 4.31 3.44
C SER A 271 15.23 4.89 3.54
N LYS A 272 14.85 5.71 2.57
CA LYS A 272 13.57 6.44 2.50
C LYS A 272 13.10 6.59 1.05
N VAL A 273 11.91 7.15 0.87
CA VAL A 273 11.42 7.60 -0.43
C VAL A 273 12.26 8.77 -0.92
N LEU A 274 12.85 8.63 -2.10
CA LEU A 274 13.77 9.62 -2.66
C LEU A 274 13.64 9.74 -4.17
N ILE A 275 14.12 10.88 -4.70
CA ILE A 275 14.17 11.15 -6.14
C ILE A 275 15.61 10.94 -6.59
N THR A 276 15.80 10.13 -7.63
CA THR A 276 17.13 9.71 -8.11
C THR A 276 17.19 9.76 -9.63
N HIS A 277 18.38 10.06 -10.14
CA HIS A 277 18.73 9.94 -11.56
C HIS A 277 18.88 8.47 -11.97
N ILE A 278 18.47 8.13 -13.18
CA ILE A 278 18.61 6.77 -13.70
C ILE A 278 19.97 6.62 -14.39
N ILE A 279 20.27 7.53 -15.32
CA ILE A 279 21.50 7.61 -16.10
C ILE A 279 22.69 7.84 -15.18
N ASP A 280 23.83 7.24 -15.56
CA ASP A 280 25.11 7.29 -14.82
C ASP A 280 25.05 6.67 -13.42
N THR A 281 24.00 5.90 -13.11
CA THR A 281 23.87 5.10 -11.88
C THR A 281 23.74 3.61 -12.20
N ASN A 282 23.75 2.76 -11.16
CA ASN A 282 23.46 1.33 -11.34
C ASN A 282 22.04 1.08 -11.88
N TYR A 283 21.09 2.00 -11.65
CA TYR A 283 19.73 1.88 -12.17
C TYR A 283 19.69 1.83 -13.70
N GLN A 284 20.56 2.57 -14.40
CA GLN A 284 20.67 2.50 -15.86
C GLN A 284 21.00 1.09 -16.34
N LYS A 285 21.90 0.38 -15.64
CA LYS A 285 22.33 -0.96 -16.00
C LYS A 285 21.28 -2.02 -15.66
N GLU A 286 20.57 -1.81 -14.56
CA GLU A 286 19.59 -2.78 -14.06
C GLU A 286 18.19 -2.59 -14.67
N LEU A 287 17.90 -1.45 -15.30
CA LEU A 287 16.61 -1.17 -15.92
C LEU A 287 16.30 -2.23 -16.99
N CYS A 288 15.26 -3.03 -16.75
CA CYS A 288 14.91 -4.17 -17.60
C CYS A 288 13.55 -4.03 -18.27
N MET A 289 12.59 -3.34 -17.62
CA MET A 289 11.22 -3.18 -18.13
C MET A 289 10.59 -1.86 -17.68
N ILE A 290 9.67 -1.36 -18.50
CA ILE A 290 8.81 -0.21 -18.19
C ILE A 290 7.36 -0.61 -18.45
N ARG A 291 6.47 -0.35 -17.48
CA ARG A 291 5.04 -0.64 -17.59
C ARG A 291 4.19 0.58 -17.31
N ARG A 292 3.12 0.73 -18.09
CA ARG A 292 2.11 1.76 -17.95
C ARG A 292 0.79 1.14 -17.49
N TYR A 293 0.22 1.72 -16.43
CA TYR A 293 -0.99 1.23 -15.76
C TYR A 293 -2.15 2.24 -15.76
N TRP A 294 -1.91 3.46 -16.21
CA TRP A 294 -2.88 4.57 -16.14
C TRP A 294 -3.63 4.83 -17.45
N GLU A 295 -3.42 3.99 -18.47
CA GLU A 295 -4.15 3.99 -19.75
C GLU A 295 -5.29 2.97 -19.73
#